data_AF-A0A1I6NRQ4-F1
#
_entry.id   AF-A0A1I6NRQ4-F1
#
_cell.length_a   1.000
_cell.length_b   1.000
_cell.length_c   1.000
_cell.angle_alpha   90.00
_cell.angle_beta   90.00
_cell.angle_gamma   90.00
#
_symmetry.space_group_name_H-M   'P 1'
#
loop_
_entity.id
_entity.type
_entity.pdbx_description
1 polymer ?
#
loop_
_entity_poly.entity_id
_entity_poly.type
_entity_poly.pdbx_seq_one_letter_code
_entity_poly.pdbx_strand_id
1 'polypeptide(L)'
;MKGIIGLYTCSCHLFSSYEAAETAKKQKLAIGTPVKNRCTKTIGKVIELCEQKGYVIVKYGPLPKDNHLEHVQELIKIKPH
;
A
#
# COMPACT_ATOMS: atom_id res chain seq x y z
N MET A 1 -18.62 -21.24 6.76
CA MET A 1 -18.85 -19.86 7.22
C MET A 1 -18.06 -18.92 6.34
N LYS A 2 -18.73 -18.18 5.44
CA LYS A 2 -18.09 -17.15 4.60
C LYS A 2 -17.85 -15.95 5.50
N GLY A 3 -16.61 -15.81 5.96
CA GLY A 3 -16.21 -14.81 6.96
C GLY A 3 -16.56 -13.40 6.53
N ILE A 4 -16.88 -12.56 7.52
CA ILE A 4 -17.03 -11.11 7.38
C ILE A 4 -15.80 -10.59 6.63
N ILE A 5 -16.02 -9.87 5.53
CA ILE A 5 -14.96 -9.23 4.72
C ILE A 5 -14.30 -8.19 5.64
N GLY A 6 -13.25 -8.61 6.35
CA GLY A 6 -12.58 -7.78 7.33
C GLY A 6 -12.06 -6.51 6.67
N LEU A 7 -12.49 -5.37 7.19
CA LEU A 7 -11.94 -4.04 6.97
C LEU A 7 -10.46 -4.03 7.40
N TYR A 8 -9.57 -4.54 6.55
CA TYR A 8 -8.12 -4.36 6.70
C TYR A 8 -7.57 -3.33 5.70
N THR A 9 -8.47 -2.59 5.05
CA THR A 9 -8.17 -1.49 4.13
C THR A 9 -9.09 -0.31 4.40
N CYS A 10 -8.69 0.89 3.94
CA CYS A 10 -9.55 2.06 3.97
C CYS A 10 -10.99 1.71 3.55
N SER A 11 -11.96 2.17 4.34
CA SER A 11 -13.40 1.94 4.12
C SER A 11 -13.88 2.51 2.78
N CYS A 12 -13.10 3.42 2.18
CA CYS A 12 -13.39 4.07 0.92
C CYS A 12 -13.06 3.21 -0.32
N HIS A 13 -12.17 2.21 -0.20
CA HIS A 13 -11.68 1.41 -1.34
C HIS A 13 -11.62 -0.07 -1.00
N LEU A 14 -12.78 -0.68 -0.85
CA LEU A 14 -12.89 -2.12 -0.63
C LEU A 14 -12.32 -2.90 -1.83
N PHE A 15 -11.80 -4.09 -1.55
CA PHE A 15 -11.45 -5.03 -2.62
C PHE A 15 -12.70 -5.69 -3.18
N SER A 16 -12.72 -5.95 -4.49
CA SER A 16 -13.83 -6.61 -5.17
C SER A 16 -13.93 -8.11 -4.86
N SER A 17 -12.86 -8.71 -4.30
CA SER A 17 -12.84 -10.11 -3.90
C SER A 17 -11.87 -10.35 -2.74
N TYR A 18 -12.04 -11.49 -2.06
CA TYR A 18 -11.16 -11.93 -0.98
C TYR A 18 -9.75 -12.24 -1.49
N GLU A 19 -9.64 -12.81 -2.69
CA GLU A 19 -8.37 -13.14 -3.35
C GLU A 19 -7.55 -11.88 -3.62
N ALA A 20 -8.20 -10.79 -4.05
CA ALA A 20 -7.55 -9.50 -4.26
C ALA A 20 -7.02 -8.94 -2.93
N ALA A 21 -7.83 -9.01 -1.87
CA ALA A 21 -7.42 -8.59 -0.53
C ALA A 21 -6.23 -9.40 0.01
N GLU A 22 -6.28 -10.73 -0.11
CA GLU A 22 -5.21 -11.63 0.31
C GLU A 22 -3.93 -11.43 -0.50
N THR A 23 -4.04 -11.18 -1.81
CA THR A 23 -2.89 -10.85 -2.67
C THR A 23 -2.24 -9.55 -2.22
N ALA A 24 -3.04 -8.51 -1.96
CA ALA A 24 -2.53 -7.23 -1.47
C ALA A 24 -1.92 -7.35 -0.07
N LYS A 25 -2.47 -8.21 0.81
CA LYS A 25 -1.95 -8.48 2.15
C LYS A 25 -0.59 -9.17 2.15
N LYS A 26 -0.39 -10.08 1.20
CA LYS A 26 0.86 -10.86 1.06
C LYS A 26 1.90 -10.14 0.21
N GLN A 27 1.60 -8.96 -0.33
CA GLN A 27 2.53 -8.23 -1.15
C GLN A 27 3.77 -7.83 -0.34
N LYS A 28 4.94 -7.98 -0.97
CA LYS A 28 6.22 -7.51 -0.43
C LYS A 28 6.71 -6.33 -1.25
N LEU A 29 7.01 -5.22 -0.60
CA LEU A 29 7.60 -4.04 -1.23
C LEU A 29 9.08 -3.94 -0.83
N ALA A 30 9.93 -3.60 -1.79
CA ALA A 30 11.33 -3.29 -1.54
C ALA A 30 11.53 -1.77 -1.57
N ILE A 31 12.59 -1.30 -0.91
CA ILE A 31 13.02 0.11 -1.04
C ILE A 31 13.25 0.40 -2.52
N GLY A 32 12.73 1.54 -2.95
CA GLY A 32 12.78 2.00 -4.32
C GLY A 32 11.63 1.55 -5.21
N THR A 33 10.72 0.69 -4.72
CA THR A 33 9.54 0.28 -5.50
C THR A 33 8.63 1.48 -5.77
N PRO A 34 8.30 1.79 -7.04
CA PRO A 34 7.28 2.79 -7.34
C PRO A 34 5.89 2.22 -7.04
N VAL A 35 5.08 3.00 -6.35
CA VAL A 35 3.75 2.61 -5.88
C VAL A 35 2.73 3.71 -6.12
N LYS A 36 1.47 3.32 -6.32
CA LYS A 36 0.31 4.22 -6.36
C LYS A 36 -0.58 3.95 -5.15
N ASN A 37 -0.91 4.98 -4.37
CA ASN A 37 -1.88 4.86 -3.29
C ASN A 37 -3.28 4.59 -3.88
N ARG A 38 -3.98 3.60 -3.35
CA ARG A 38 -5.33 3.20 -3.80
C ARG A 38 -6.35 4.29 -3.53
N CYS A 39 -6.19 5.03 -2.43
CA CYS A 39 -7.11 6.06 -1.98
C CYS A 39 -6.87 7.39 -2.69
N THR A 40 -5.69 7.97 -2.52
CA THR A 40 -5.37 9.30 -3.07
C THR A 40 -5.03 9.29 -4.56
N LYS A 41 -4.77 8.10 -5.13
CA LYS A 41 -4.25 7.92 -6.50
C LYS A 41 -2.87 8.56 -6.72
N THR A 42 -2.21 9.07 -5.69
CA THR A 42 -0.88 9.66 -5.78
C THR A 42 0.18 8.59 -5.99
N ILE A 43 1.16 8.90 -6.85
CA ILE A 43 2.30 8.02 -7.13
C ILE A 43 3.47 8.46 -6.27
N GLY A 44 4.15 7.50 -5.65
CA GLY A 44 5.32 7.72 -4.83
C GLY A 44 6.31 6.57 -4.93
N LYS A 45 7.34 6.62 -4.09
CA LYS A 45 8.39 5.61 -4.02
C LYS A 45 8.59 5.17 -2.58
N VAL A 46 8.71 3.86 -2.37
CA VAL A 46 9.05 3.32 -1.05
C VAL A 46 10.48 3.76 -0.71
N ILE A 47 10.65 4.42 0.43
CA ILE A 47 11.97 4.89 0.89
C ILE A 47 12.46 4.14 2.12
N GLU A 48 11.56 3.52 2.88
CA GLU A 48 11.89 2.81 4.12
C GLU A 48 10.94 1.63 4.35
N LEU A 49 11.47 0.55 4.94
CA LEU A 49 10.69 -0.59 5.42
C LEU A 49 10.60 -0.48 6.94
N CYS A 50 9.38 -0.51 7.49
CA CYS A 50 9.19 -0.42 8.93
C CYS A 50 9.42 -1.79 9.61
N GLU A 51 9.88 -1.78 10.86
CA GLU A 51 9.96 -3.00 11.68
C GLU A 51 8.57 -3.63 11.88
N GLN A 52 7.53 -2.78 11.97
CA GLN A 52 6.15 -3.21 12.01
C GLN A 52 5.73 -3.81 10.66
N LYS A 53 5.38 -5.10 10.69
CA LYS A 53 4.90 -5.82 9.50
C LYS A 53 3.68 -5.13 8.89
N GLY A 54 3.69 -4.97 7.58
CA GLY A 54 2.57 -4.43 6.81
C GLY A 54 2.63 -2.91 6.57
N TYR A 55 3.64 -2.21 7.07
CA TYR A 55 3.80 -0.77 6.85
C TYR A 55 5.14 -0.43 6.19
N VAL A 56 5.14 0.65 5.41
CA VAL A 56 6.31 1.22 4.75
C VAL A 56 6.22 2.74 4.74
N ILE A 57 7.36 3.43 4.62
CA ILE A 57 7.36 4.88 4.33
C ILE A 57 7.40 5.09 2.82
N VAL A 58 6.44 5.84 2.30
CA VAL A 58 6.36 6.24 0.90
C VAL A 58 6.61 7.75 0.79
N LYS A 59 7.50 8.13 -0.12
CA LYS A 59 7.76 9.53 -0.46
C LYS A 59 6.95 9.91 -1.70
N TYR A 60 6.04 10.87 -1.55
CA TYR A 60 5.15 11.34 -2.63
C TYR A 60 5.61 12.66 -3.28
N GLY A 61 6.55 13.37 -2.66
CA GLY A 61 7.07 14.67 -3.13
C GLY A 61 8.53 14.88 -2.74
N PRO A 62 9.13 16.03 -3.06
CA PRO A 62 10.56 16.26 -2.82
C PRO A 62 10.90 16.52 -1.35
N LEU A 63 9.97 17.05 -0.55
CA LEU A 63 10.23 17.52 0.80
C LEU A 63 10.10 16.39 1.83
N PRO A 64 10.77 16.48 3.00
CA PRO A 64 10.63 15.48 4.06
C PRO A 64 9.20 15.30 4.58
N LYS A 65 8.39 16.38 4.54
CA LYS A 65 6.96 16.32 4.93
C LYS A 65 6.09 15.49 3.99
N ASP A 66 6.61 15.15 2.80
CA ASP A 66 5.92 14.34 1.81
C ASP A 66 6.19 12.84 2.01
N ASN A 67 6.79 12.47 3.15
CA ASN A 67 6.97 11.10 3.60
C ASN A 67 5.74 10.67 4.42
N HIS A 68 5.08 9.62 3.99
CA HIS A 68 3.87 9.11 4.65
C HIS A 68 4.07 7.65 5.04
N LEU A 69 3.59 7.31 6.25
CA LEU A 69 3.46 5.93 6.71
C LEU A 69 2.23 5.32 6.05
N GLU A 70 2.44 4.28 5.25
CA GLU A 70 1.41 3.66 4.44
C GLU A 70 1.32 2.17 4.73
N HIS A 71 0.10 1.65 4.79
CA HIS A 71 -0.10 0.22 4.87
C HIS A 71 0.07 -0.42 3.48
N VAL A 72 0.82 -1.51 3.37
CA VAL A 72 1.18 -2.10 2.08
C VAL A 72 -0.04 -2.46 1.23
N GLN A 73 -1.17 -2.85 1.86
CA GLN A 73 -2.42 -3.18 1.14
C GLN A 73 -3.08 -1.99 0.44
N GLU A 74 -2.71 -0.77 0.83
CA GLU A 74 -3.19 0.48 0.22
C GLU A 74 -2.34 0.90 -0.98
N LEU A 75 -1.27 0.15 -1.27
CA LEU A 75 -0.32 0.48 -2.33
C LEU A 75 -0.46 -0.51 -3.50
N ILE A 76 -0.47 0.04 -4.71
CA ILE A 76 -0.41 -0.72 -5.97
C ILE A 76 1.00 -0.57 -6.54
N LYS A 77 1.69 -1.69 -6.75
CA LYS A 77 2.98 -1.69 -7.46
C LYS A 77 2.80 -1.21 -8.90
N ILE A 78 3.66 -0.30 -9.32
CA ILE A 78 3.75 0.14 -10.71
C ILE A 78 5.00 -0.51 -11.32
N LYS A 79 4.94 -0.98 -12.57
CA LYS A 79 6.16 -1.43 -13.25
C LYS A 79 6.95 -0.19 -13.70
N PRO A 80 8.28 -0.11 -13.49
CA PRO A 80 9.08 0.88 -14.18
C PRO A 80 8.95 0.63 -15.69
N HIS A 81 8.70 1.70 -16.45
CA HIS A 81 8.74 1.70 -17.91
C HIS A 81 10.18 1.52 -18.41
#